data_AF-A0A938WWM1-F1
#
_entry.id   AF-A0A938WWM1-F1
#
_cell.length_a   1.000
_cell.length_b   1.000
_cell.length_c   1.000
_cell.angle_alpha   90.00
_cell.angle_beta   90.00
_cell.angle_gamma   90.00
#
_symmetry.space_group_name_H-M   'P 1'
#
loop_
_entity.id
_entity.type
_entity.pdbx_description
1 polymer ?
#
loop_
_entity_poly.entity_id
_entity_poly.type
_entity_poly.pdbx_seq_one_letter_code
_entity_poly.pdbx_strand_id
1 'polypeptide(L)' 'MEPRYVIIVDFCIGALNIIRLTDEEVKESEQYDDIEEYLSTLEDKYGFRLSNCQWMTTENLNVYWYDNGQEVSMEQF' A
#
# COMPACT_ATOMS: atom_id res chain seq x y z
N MET A 1 -9.80 9.25 7.39
CA MET A 1 -8.56 9.57 6.66
C MET A 1 -8.78 9.12 5.23
N GLU A 2 -8.52 9.96 4.23
CA GLU A 2 -8.65 9.55 2.83
C GLU A 2 -7.46 8.62 2.47
N PRO A 3 -7.70 7.37 2.07
CA PRO A 3 -6.64 6.45 1.73
C PRO A 3 -6.06 6.82 0.36
N ARG A 4 -4.99 7.61 0.30
CA ARG A 4 -4.33 7.93 -0.99
C ARG A 4 -3.31 6.88 -1.40
N TYR A 5 -2.61 6.31 -0.42
CA TYR A 5 -1.62 5.27 -0.60
C TYR A 5 -1.98 4.06 0.24
N VAL A 6 -1.79 2.88 -0.34
CA VAL A 6 -1.84 1.59 0.36
C VAL A 6 -0.43 1.03 0.38
N ILE A 7 0.08 0.74 1.57
CA ILE A 7 1.38 0.10 1.79
C ILE A 7 1.10 -1.33 2.20
N ILE A 8 1.61 -2.30 1.45
CA ILE A 8 1.38 -3.73 1.66
C ILE A 8 2.72 -4.44 1.83
N VAL A 9 2.87 -5.14 2.94
CA VAL A 9 4.03 -5.99 3.26
C VAL A 9 3.64 -7.44 3.02
N ASP A 10 4.10 -8.03 1.91
CA ASP A 10 3.91 -9.44 1.59
C ASP A 10 5.00 -10.27 2.29
N PHE A 11 4.60 -11.06 3.28
CA PHE A 11 5.51 -11.86 4.09
C PHE A 11 5.81 -13.24 3.49
N CYS A 12 5.14 -13.64 2.40
CA CYS A 12 5.45 -14.89 1.70
C CYS A 12 6.69 -14.75 0.81
N ILE A 13 6.85 -13.57 0.19
CA ILE A 13 7.97 -13.31 -0.73
C ILE A 13 8.91 -12.19 -0.27
N GLY A 14 8.59 -11.51 0.84
CA GLY A 14 9.39 -10.41 1.36
C GLY A 14 9.31 -9.16 0.47
N ALA A 15 8.12 -8.81 -0.01
CA ALA A 15 7.91 -7.67 -0.90
C ALA A 15 7.19 -6.52 -0.18
N LEU A 16 7.53 -5.29 -0.56
CA LEU A 16 6.83 -4.06 -0.17
C LEU A 16 6.13 -3.50 -1.41
N ASN A 17 4.81 -3.57 -1.45
CA ASN A 17 4.02 -2.93 -2.49
C ASN A 17 3.58 -1.55 -1.99
N ILE A 18 3.82 -0.52 -2.80
CA ILE A 18 3.37 0.84 -2.54
C ILE A 18 2.41 1.20 -3.67
N ILE A 19 1.12 1.24 -3.37
CA ILE A 19 0.07 1.51 -4.33
C ILE A 19 -0.43 2.93 -4.10
N ARG A 20 -0.35 3.79 -5.12
CA ARG A 20 -1.05 5.08 -5.12
C ARG A 20 -2.41 4.88 -5.76
N LEU A 21 -3.47 5.06 -4.98
CA LEU A 21 -4.84 4.95 -5.48
C LEU A 21 -5.15 6.10 -6.44
N THR A 22 -5.81 5.75 -7.54
CA THR A 22 -6.43 6.69 -8.48
C THR A 22 -7.58 7.44 -7.81
N ASP A 23 -8.01 8.57 -8.39
CA ASP A 23 -9.12 9.34 -7.83
C ASP A 23 -10.42 8.51 -7.84
N GLU A 24 -10.61 7.65 -8.85
CA GLU A 24 -11.73 6.71 -8.92
C GLU A 24 -11.68 5.66 -7.80
N GLU A 25 -10.51 5.08 -7.54
CA GLU A 25 -10.31 4.11 -6.45
C GLU A 25 -10.52 4.73 -5.07
N VAL A 26 -10.03 5.96 -4.85
CA VAL A 26 -10.31 6.69 -3.60
C VAL A 26 -11.81 6.86 -3.42
N LYS A 27 -12.52 7.31 -4.47
CA LYS A 27 -13.98 7.47 -4.41
C LYS A 27 -14.72 6.15 -4.23
N GLU A 28 -14.25 5.06 -4.83
CA GLU A 28 -14.83 3.73 -4.65
C GLU A 28 -14.65 3.24 -3.21
N SER A 29 -13.49 3.52 -2.59
CA SER A 29 -13.23 3.14 -1.20
C SER A 29 -14.23 3.73 -0.20
N GLU A 30 -14.84 4.88 -0.51
CA GLU A 30 -15.88 5.52 0.32
C GLU A 30 -17.20 4.72 0.36
N GLN A 31 -17.38 3.73 -0.51
CA GLN A 31 -18.56 2.86 -0.55
C GLN A 31 -18.47 1.69 0.43
N TYR A 32 -17.31 1.49 1.06
CA TYR A 32 -17.04 0.36 1.96
C TYR A 32 -16.90 0.86 3.39
N ASP A 33 -17.59 0.18 4.32
CA ASP A 33 -17.45 0.43 5.76
C ASP A 33 -16.15 -0.18 6.32
N ASP A 34 -15.68 -1.26 5.69
CA ASP A 34 -14.44 -1.94 6.01
C ASP A 34 -13.41 -1.76 4.89
N ILE A 35 -12.29 -1.17 5.22
CA ILE A 35 -11.18 -0.96 4.29
C ILE A 35 -10.56 -2.29 3.85
N GLU A 36 -10.58 -3.35 4.67
CA GLU A 36 -10.05 -4.66 4.28
C GLU A 36 -10.93 -5.30 3.18
N GLU A 37 -12.25 -5.10 3.26
CA GLU A 37 -13.19 -5.51 2.22
C GLU A 37 -12.88 -4.78 0.89
N TYR A 38 -12.67 -3.47 0.95
CA TYR A 38 -12.25 -2.70 -0.22
C TYR A 38 -10.91 -3.18 -0.80
N LEU A 39 -9.88 -3.37 0.04
CA LEU A 39 -8.57 -3.82 -0.43
C LEU A 39 -8.64 -5.21 -1.10
N SER A 40 -9.60 -6.06 -0.70
CA SER A 40 -9.77 -7.39 -1.30
C SER A 40 -10.17 -7.33 -2.76
N THR A 41 -10.83 -6.25 -3.20
CA THR A 41 -11.20 -6.04 -4.61
C THR A 41 -10.00 -5.68 -5.48
N LEU A 42 -8.90 -5.23 -4.86
CA LEU A 42 -7.69 -4.78 -5.53
C LEU A 42 -6.64 -5.89 -5.74
N GLU A 43 -6.82 -7.07 -5.13
CA GLU A 43 -5.86 -8.18 -5.16
C GLU A 43 -5.40 -8.54 -6.58
N ASP A 44 -6.36 -8.81 -7.48
CA ASP A 44 -6.06 -9.23 -8.86
C ASP A 44 -5.50 -8.09 -9.70
N LYS A 45 -5.89 -6.84 -9.42
CA LYS A 45 -5.44 -5.65 -10.16
C LYS A 45 -3.96 -5.35 -9.91
N TYR A 46 -3.52 -5.43 -8.67
CA TYR A 46 -2.14 -5.11 -8.28
C TYR A 46 -1.27 -6.33 -7.99
N GLY A 47 -1.84 -7.54 -8.02
CA GLY A 47 -1.09 -8.80 -7.95
C GLY A 47 -0.59 -9.15 -6.56
N PHE A 48 -1.43 -8.98 -5.52
CA PHE A 48 -1.13 -9.37 -4.15
C PHE A 48 -2.22 -10.26 -3.56
N ARG A 49 -1.97 -10.86 -2.39
CA ARG A 49 -2.95 -11.63 -1.61
C ARG A 49 -3.02 -11.08 -0.19
N LEU A 50 -4.12 -10.43 0.18
CA LEU A 50 -4.33 -9.84 1.51
C LEU A 50 -4.08 -10.83 2.63
N SER A 51 -4.50 -12.08 2.47
CA SER A 51 -4.29 -13.14 3.47
C SER A 51 -2.81 -13.39 3.79
N ASN A 52 -1.91 -12.99 2.89
CA ASN A 52 -0.47 -13.14 2.98
C ASN A 52 0.25 -11.81 3.28
N CYS A 53 -0.51 -10.77 3.64
CA CYS A 53 0.02 -9.43 3.80
C CYS A 53 -0.33 -8.79 5.14
N GLN A 54 0.47 -7.81 5.52
CA GLN A 54 0.08 -6.74 6.44
C GLN A 54 -0.05 -5.45 5.64
N TRP A 55 -0.93 -4.55 6.02
CA TRP A 55 -1.16 -3.33 5.25
C TRP A 55 -1.44 -2.10 6.13
N MET A 56 -1.26 -0.93 5.54
CA MET A 56 -1.74 0.35 6.08
C MET A 56 -2.13 1.29 4.95
N THR A 57 -3.01 2.25 5.25
CA THR A 57 -3.35 3.34 4.34
C THR A 57 -2.84 4.68 4.87
N THR A 58 -2.39 5.56 3.99
CA THR A 58 -1.98 6.93 4.34
C THR A 58 -2.36 7.93 3.26
N GLU A 59 -2.62 9.17 3.66
CA GLU A 59 -2.83 10.29 2.74
C GLU A 59 -1.50 10.78 2.15
N ASN A 60 -0.45 10.80 2.97
CA ASN A 60 0.88 11.27 2.60
C ASN A 60 1.89 10.14 2.77
N LEU A 61 2.68 9.89 1.72
CA LEU A 61 3.71 8.86 1.71
C LEU A 61 5.09 9.49 1.80
N ASN A 62 5.86 9.08 2.80
CA ASN A 62 7.31 9.29 2.86
C ASN A 62 7.97 7.91 2.95
N VAL A 63 8.93 7.62 2.08
CA VAL A 63 9.68 6.36 2.07
C VAL A 63 11.11 6.67 2.46
N TYR A 64 11.59 6.02 3.52
CA TYR A 64 12.95 6.15 4.01
C TYR A 64 13.64 4.80 3.90
N TRP A 65 14.84 4.78 3.34
CA TRP A 65 15.68 3.59 3.31
C TRP A 65 16.89 3.80 4.19
N TYR A 66 17.22 2.78 4.98
CA TYR A 66 18.39 2.80 5.85
C TYR A 66 19.32 1.67 5.45
N ASP A 67 20.58 1.99 5.23
CA ASP A 67 21.66 1.01 5.10
C ASP A 67 22.70 1.26 6.18
N ASN A 68 23.12 0.20 6.88
CA ASN A 68 24.07 0.27 8.00
C ASN A 68 23.74 1.35 9.05
N GLY A 69 22.45 1.58 9.33
CA GLY A 69 21.98 2.55 10.32
C GLY A 69 22.00 4.01 9.86
N GLN A 70 22.22 4.27 8.57
CA GLN A 70 22.17 5.60 7.98
C GLN A 70 21.10 5.67 6.91
N GLU A 71 20.35 6.78 6.88
CA GLU A 71 19.41 7.04 5.79
C GLU A 71 20.19 7.20 4.50
N VAL A 72 19.78 6.49 3.46
CA VAL A 72 20.36 6.61 2.11
C VAL A 72 19.30 7.13 1.16
N SER A 73 19.70 8.06 0.30
CA SER A 73 18.86 8.53 -0.78
C SER A 73 18.66 7.41 -1.80
N MET A 74 17.44 6.91 -1.94
CA MET A 74 17.08 6.19 -3.15
C MET A 74 16.83 7.22 -4.25
N GLU A 75 17.87 7.51 -5.05
CA GLU A 75 17.59 8.02 -6.40
C GLU A 75 16.83 6.91 -7.14
N GLN A 76 15.52 7.13 -7.30
CA GLN A 76 14.63 6.45 -8.23
C GLN A 76 14.03 5.10 -7.76
N PHE A 77 12.73 5.14 -7.49
CA PHE A 77 11.82 4.27 -8.23
C PHE A 77 11.76 4.74 -9.69
#